data_AF-R4KL88-F1
#
_entry.id   AF-R4KL88-F1
#
_cell.length_a   1.000
_cell.length_b   1.000
_cell.length_c   1.000
_cell.angle_alpha   90.00
_cell.angle_beta   90.00
_cell.angle_gamma   90.00
#
_symmetry.space_group_name_H-M   'P 1'
#
loop_
_entity.id
_entity.type
_entity.pdbx_description
1 polymer ?
#
loop_
_entity_poly.entity_id
_entity_poly.type
_entity_poly.pdbx_seq_one_letter_code
_entity_poly.pdbx_strand_id
1 'polypeptide(L)' 'MSREEIIAEIERLRARMYDLVDAGANYDDLILASQELDRYIVMYHIAARF' A
#
# COMPACT_ATOMS: atom_id res chain seq x y z
N MET A 1 11.22 -0.77 10.20
CA MET A 1 11.41 -0.32 8.82
C MET A 1 11.90 1.12 8.83
N SER A 2 12.83 1.45 7.94
CA SER A 2 13.20 2.82 7.64
C SER A 2 12.07 3.52 6.87
N ARG A 3 12.13 4.85 6.79
CA ARG A 3 11.18 5.64 5.99
C ARG A 3 11.23 5.25 4.50
N GLU A 4 12.40 4.93 3.98
CA GLU A 4 12.60 4.51 2.60
C GLU A 4 11.96 3.16 2.32
N GLU A 5 12.10 2.21 3.25
CA GLU A 5 11.43 0.90 3.17
C GLU A 5 9.91 1.07 3.16
N ILE A 6 9.36 2.00 3.97
CA ILE A 6 7.91 2.25 4.00
C ILE A 6 7.43 2.83 2.67
N ILE A 7 8.16 3.79 2.09
CA ILE A 7 7.83 4.34 0.77
C ILE A 7 7.89 3.25 -0.30
N ALA A 8 8.90 2.38 -0.28
CA ALA A 8 9.02 1.29 -1.24
C ALA A 8 7.82 0.34 -1.18
N GLU A 9 7.35 0.00 0.04
CA GLU A 9 6.15 -0.82 0.22
C GLU A 9 4.87 -0.12 -0.26
N ILE A 10 4.73 1.18 -0.02
CA ILE A 10 3.61 1.98 -0.55
C ILE A 10 3.57 1.89 -2.08
N GLU A 11 4.68 2.14 -2.76
CA GLU A 11 4.74 2.11 -4.23
C GLU A 11 4.54 0.69 -4.78
N ARG A 12 5.07 -0.34 -4.12
CA ARG A 12 4.80 -1.75 -4.46
C ARG A 12 3.29 -2.06 -4.38
N LEU A 13 2.62 -1.61 -3.32
CA LEU A 13 1.19 -1.84 -3.14
C LEU A 13 0.34 -1.07 -4.15
N ARG A 14 0.73 0.16 -4.52
CA ARG A 14 0.07 0.89 -5.61
C ARG A 14 0.17 0.15 -6.93
N ALA A 15 1.36 -0.33 -7.30
CA ALA A 15 1.54 -1.15 -8.50
C ALA A 15 0.65 -2.40 -8.47
N ARG A 16 0.65 -3.13 -7.35
CA ARG A 16 -0.22 -4.30 -7.17
C ARG A 16 -1.70 -3.98 -7.33
N MET A 17 -2.16 -2.82 -6.85
CA MET A 17 -3.56 -2.41 -7.02
C MET A 17 -3.90 -2.16 -8.50
N TYR A 18 -2.99 -1.56 -9.28
CA TYR A 18 -3.18 -1.42 -10.72
C TYR A 18 -3.23 -2.78 -11.41
N ASP A 19 -2.32 -3.69 -11.07
CA ASP A 19 -2.30 -5.05 -11.63
C ASP A 19 -3.60 -5.82 -11.31
N LEU A 20 -4.14 -5.66 -10.10
CA LEU A 20 -5.41 -6.27 -9.70
C LEU A 20 -6.58 -5.72 -10.52
N VAL A 21 -6.62 -4.41 -10.76
CA VAL A 21 -7.66 -3.81 -11.61
C VAL A 21 -7.55 -4.32 -13.05
N ASP A 22 -6.35 -4.36 -13.62
CA ASP A 22 -6.12 -4.84 -14.98
C ASP A 22 -6.43 -6.34 -15.13
N ALA A 23 -6.18 -7.13 -14.08
CA ALA A 23 -6.53 -8.55 -14.03
C ALA A 23 -8.05 -8.81 -13.82
N GLY A 24 -8.86 -7.77 -13.63
CA GLY A 24 -10.29 -7.91 -13.33
C GLY A 24 -10.56 -8.53 -11.96
N ALA A 25 -9.69 -8.26 -10.98
CA ALA A 25 -9.85 -8.76 -9.62
C ALA A 25 -11.19 -8.32 -9.02
N ASN A 26 -11.71 -9.13 -8.11
CA ASN A 26 -12.95 -8.82 -7.42
C ASN A 26 -12.74 -7.68 -6.40
N TYR A 27 -13.85 -7.16 -5.89
CA TYR A 27 -13.83 -6.08 -4.91
C TYR A 27 -13.10 -6.44 -3.60
N ASP A 28 -13.16 -7.72 -3.18
CA ASP A 28 -12.54 -8.18 -1.94
C ASP A 28 -10.99 -8.16 -2.03
N ASP A 29 -10.44 -8.51 -3.19
CA ASP A 29 -8.99 -8.43 -3.42
C ASP A 29 -8.51 -6.97 -3.44
N LEU A 30 -9.30 -6.07 -4.03
CA LEU A 30 -9.00 -4.64 -4.09
C LEU A 30 -9.08 -3.98 -2.70
N ILE A 31 -10.09 -4.31 -1.89
CA ILE A 31 -10.23 -3.73 -0.54
C ILE A 31 -9.12 -4.20 0.38
N LEU A 32 -8.69 -5.47 0.30
CA LEU A 32 -7.57 -5.99 1.08
C LEU A 32 -6.26 -5.28 0.73
N ALA A 33 -6.00 -5.07 -0.57
CA ALA A 33 -4.83 -4.31 -1.01
C ALA A 33 -4.89 -2.84 -0.57
N SER A 34 -6.06 -2.21 -0.62
CA SER A 34 -6.27 -0.84 -0.15
C SER A 34 -6.03 -0.71 1.36
N GLN A 35 -6.56 -1.62 2.16
CA GLN A 35 -6.35 -1.62 3.61
C GLN A 35 -4.88 -1.85 3.98
N GLU A 36 -4.18 -2.69 3.22
CA GLU A 36 -2.73 -2.89 3.38
C GLU A 36 -1.97 -1.60 3.08
N LEU A 37 -2.31 -0.89 2.00
CA LEU A 37 -1.74 0.41 1.64
C LEU A 37 -1.95 1.45 2.74
N ASP A 38 -3.17 1.56 3.28
CA ASP A 38 -3.51 2.50 4.35
C ASP A 38 -2.65 2.29 5.60
N ARG A 39 -2.35 1.02 5.96
CA ARG A 39 -1.46 0.72 7.10
C ARG A 39 -0.06 1.31 6.89
N TYR A 40 0.52 1.17 5.70
CA TYR A 40 1.84 1.71 5.41
C TYR A 40 1.85 3.25 5.34
N ILE A 41 0.78 3.88 4.84
CA ILE A 41 0.64 5.34 4.87
C ILE A 41 0.62 5.85 6.32
N VAL A 42 -0.12 5.19 7.21
CA VAL A 42 -0.11 5.54 8.64
C VAL A 42 1.28 5.35 9.25
N MET A 43 1.95 4.24 8.97
CA MET A 43 3.32 4.00 9.44
C MET A 43 4.30 5.08 8.97
N TYR A 44 4.18 5.52 7.72
CA TYR A 44 4.98 6.61 7.17
C TYR A 44 4.77 7.91 7.93
N HIS A 45 3.53 8.27 8.23
CA HIS A 45 3.21 9.48 9.00
C HIS A 45 3.67 9.41 10.45
N ILE A 46 3.61 8.24 11.08
CA ILE A 46 4.16 8.03 12.43
C ILE A 46 5.69 8.21 12.39
N ALA A 47 6.36 7.61 11.41
CA ALA A 47 7.80 7.73 11.23
C ALA A 47 8.26 9.15 10.89
N ALA A 48 7.38 9.99 10.32
CA ALA A 48 7.68 11.39 10.00
C ALA A 48 7.50 12.36 11.18
N ARG A 49 6.93 11.92 12.31
CA ARG A 49 6.73 12.74 13.52
C ARG A 49 7.90 12.70 14.50
N PHE A 50 8.94 11.93 14.20
CA PHE A 50 10.17 11.77 14.97
C PHE A 50 11.38 11.94 14.04
#